data_AF-A0A060C231-F1
#
_entry.id   AF-A0A060C231-F1
#
_cell.length_a   1.000
_cell.length_b   1.000
_cell.length_c   1.000
_cell.angle_alpha   90.00
_cell.angle_beta   90.00
_cell.angle_gamma   90.00
#
_symmetry.space_group_name_H-M   'P 1'
#
loop_
_entity.id
_entity.type
_entity.pdbx_description
1 polymer ?
#
loop_
_entity_poly.entity_id
_entity_poly.type
_entity_poly.pdbx_seq_one_letter_code
_entity_poly.pdbx_strand_id
1 'polypeptide(L)'
;QEGDEAGIAIYGQRFAGLCLSRRDSKIKLSLRHGWIDDRGENPIKSLLLYWISQSSTQLSWGFAWIMTVWSIFHYRLPDSEWCQVTPRFSAGAGKWIGARMGIYARGSGENTGGSAIFSPFNVSLK
;
A
#
# COMPACT_ATOMS: atom_id res chain seq x y z
N GLN A 1 -7.45 5.07 -14.30
CA GLN A 1 -7.92 4.28 -15.45
C GLN A 1 -7.97 2.81 -15.06
N GLU A 2 -8.69 1.99 -15.82
CA GLU A 2 -8.68 0.54 -15.58
C GLU A 2 -7.24 0.03 -15.62
N GLY A 3 -6.83 -0.80 -14.67
CA GLY A 3 -5.44 -1.23 -14.56
C GLY A 3 -4.60 -0.45 -13.56
N ASP A 4 -4.89 0.84 -13.35
CA ASP A 4 -4.09 1.73 -12.50
C ASP A 4 -4.08 1.28 -11.04
N GLU A 5 -2.93 1.48 -10.41
CA GLU A 5 -2.70 1.25 -9.00
C GLU A 5 -1.79 2.33 -8.41
N ALA A 6 -2.09 2.77 -7.19
CA ALA A 6 -1.24 3.66 -6.44
C ALA A 6 -1.37 3.37 -4.94
N GLY A 7 -0.33 3.67 -4.18
CA GLY A 7 -0.36 3.43 -2.75
C GLY A 7 0.94 3.72 -2.03
N ILE A 8 0.98 3.25 -0.79
CA ILE A 8 2.18 3.22 0.04
C ILE A 8 2.73 1.81 0.10
N ALA A 9 4.05 1.68 0.15
CA ALA A 9 4.74 0.41 0.27
C ALA A 9 5.85 0.50 1.31
N ILE A 10 5.99 -0.58 2.08
CA ILE A 10 7.18 -0.90 2.86
C ILE A 10 7.93 -1.98 2.09
N TYR A 11 9.18 -1.70 1.79
CA TYR A 11 10.03 -2.50 0.92
C TYR A 11 11.24 -3.04 1.69
N GLY A 12 11.51 -4.34 1.47
CA GLY A 12 12.60 -5.14 2.02
C GLY A 12 12.60 -6.50 1.31
N GLN A 13 13.25 -7.52 1.86
CA GLN A 13 13.16 -8.89 1.30
C GLN A 13 11.72 -9.41 1.32
N ARG A 14 10.99 -9.07 2.39
CA ARG A 14 9.52 -9.11 2.41
C ARG A 14 9.02 -7.70 2.19
N PHE A 15 7.96 -7.54 1.42
CA PHE A 15 7.32 -6.25 1.17
C PHE A 15 5.83 -6.34 1.43
N ALA A 16 5.25 -5.20 1.81
CA ALA A 16 3.82 -5.03 1.85
C ALA A 16 3.45 -3.59 1.51
N GLY A 17 2.29 -3.40 0.90
CA GLY A 17 1.78 -2.09 0.58
C GLY A 17 0.27 -2.06 0.68
N LEU A 18 -0.24 -0.92 1.06
CA LEU A 18 -1.65 -0.62 0.99
C LEU A 18 -1.87 0.18 -0.28
N CYS A 19 -2.80 -0.27 -1.13
CA CYS A 19 -2.98 0.32 -2.45
C CYS A 19 -4.44 0.44 -2.86
N LEU A 20 -4.70 1.48 -3.64
CA LEU A 20 -5.90 1.62 -4.44
C LEU A 20 -5.61 1.08 -5.83
N SER A 21 -6.53 0.27 -6.35
CA SER A 21 -6.51 -0.08 -7.76
C SER A 21 -7.88 0.09 -8.37
N ARG A 22 -7.92 0.49 -9.64
CA ARG A 22 -9.17 0.54 -10.40
C ARG A 22 -9.36 -0.76 -11.16
N ARG A 23 -10.44 -1.45 -10.85
CA ARG A 23 -10.87 -2.70 -11.49
C ARG A 23 -12.36 -2.68 -11.76
N ASP A 24 -12.78 -3.05 -12.97
CA ASP A 24 -14.17 -3.11 -13.39
C ASP A 24 -14.95 -1.81 -13.11
N SER A 25 -14.32 -0.66 -13.40
CA SER A 25 -14.86 0.68 -13.09
C SER A 25 -15.09 0.98 -11.60
N LYS A 26 -14.66 0.09 -10.71
CA LYS A 26 -14.67 0.28 -9.25
C LYS A 26 -13.27 0.54 -8.74
N ILE A 27 -13.18 1.20 -7.60
CA ILE A 27 -11.92 1.37 -6.88
C ILE A 27 -11.92 0.37 -5.73
N LYS A 28 -10.84 -0.41 -5.58
CA LYS A 28 -10.64 -1.29 -4.44
C LYS A 28 -9.44 -0.86 -3.63
N LEU A 29 -9.60 -0.91 -2.31
CA LEU A 29 -8.51 -0.86 -1.35
C LEU A 29 -8.05 -2.28 -1.06
N SER A 30 -6.75 -2.51 -1.13
CA SER A 30 -6.17 -3.83 -0.89
C SER A 30 -4.84 -3.74 -0.16
N LEU A 31 -4.58 -4.75 0.67
CA LEU A 31 -3.24 -5.04 1.15
C LEU A 31 -2.57 -5.97 0.14
N ARG A 32 -1.45 -5.53 -0.41
CA ARG A 32 -0.56 -6.38 -1.22
C ARG A 32 0.66 -6.73 -0.41
N HIS A 33 1.08 -7.98 -0.45
CA HIS A 33 2.28 -8.40 0.24
C HIS A 33 2.94 -9.56 -0.49
N GLY A 34 4.23 -9.70 -0.28
CA GLY A 34 5.02 -10.75 -0.91
C GLY A 34 6.42 -10.79 -0.35
N TRP A 35 7.24 -11.61 -0.98
CA TRP A 35 8.66 -11.66 -0.73
C TRP A 35 9.39 -11.80 -2.06
N ILE A 36 10.65 -11.38 -2.05
CA ILE A 36 11.60 -11.59 -3.13
C ILE A 36 12.44 -12.78 -2.67
N ASP A 37 12.38 -13.87 -3.42
CA ASP A 37 13.29 -14.99 -3.18
C ASP A 37 14.62 -14.80 -3.93
N ASP A 38 15.62 -15.63 -3.60
CA ASP A 38 16.94 -15.55 -4.24
C ASP A 38 16.92 -15.96 -5.74
N ARG A 39 15.78 -16.46 -6.23
CA ARG A 39 15.55 -16.85 -7.64
C ARG A 39 14.90 -15.73 -8.44
N GLY A 40 14.54 -14.62 -7.79
CA GLY A 40 13.84 -13.49 -8.40
C GLY A 40 12.33 -13.72 -8.57
N GLU A 41 11.78 -14.80 -8.00
CA GLU A 41 10.34 -15.01 -7.95
C GLU A 41 9.70 -14.07 -6.94
N ASN A 42 8.59 -13.46 -7.35
CA ASN A 42 7.84 -12.49 -6.56
C ASN A 42 6.40 -12.97 -6.34
N PRO A 43 6.18 -13.97 -5.47
CA PRO A 43 4.82 -14.37 -5.09
C PRO A 43 4.13 -13.20 -4.38
N ILE A 44 3.29 -12.49 -5.14
CA ILE A 44 2.50 -11.37 -4.65
C ILE A 44 1.10 -11.88 -4.33
N LYS A 45 0.69 -11.75 -3.07
CA LYS A 45 -0.70 -11.93 -2.64
C LYS A 45 -1.39 -10.58 -2.52
N SER A 46 -2.69 -10.58 -2.75
CA SER A 46 -3.54 -9.41 -2.59
C SER A 46 -4.77 -9.79 -1.77
N LEU A 47 -4.98 -9.05 -0.68
CA LEU A 47 -6.15 -9.15 0.17
C LEU A 47 -7.03 -7.92 -0.06
N LEU A 48 -8.26 -8.14 -0.51
CA LEU A 48 -9.27 -7.09 -0.60
C LEU A 48 -9.67 -6.64 0.82
N LEU A 49 -9.63 -5.34 1.07
CA LEU A 49 -10.06 -4.76 2.34
C LEU A 49 -11.41 -4.06 2.21
N TYR A 50 -11.58 -3.29 1.13
CA TYR A 50 -12.77 -2.48 0.95
C TYR A 50 -13.00 -2.12 -0.52
N TRP A 51 -14.27 -2.03 -0.94
CA TRP A 51 -14.66 -1.46 -2.22
C TRP A 51 -15.08 -0.01 -2.01
N ILE A 52 -14.37 0.92 -2.65
CA ILE A 52 -14.65 2.35 -2.55
C ILE A 52 -15.76 2.69 -3.55
N SER A 53 -16.86 3.24 -3.03
CA SER A 53 -17.92 3.83 -3.85
C SER A 53 -17.40 5.08 -4.55
N GLN A 54 -17.85 5.30 -5.80
CA GLN A 54 -17.31 6.33 -6.69
C GLN A 54 -17.40 7.78 -6.16
N SER A 55 -18.19 8.03 -5.12
CA SER A 55 -18.41 9.35 -4.52
C SER A 55 -17.26 9.84 -3.63
N SER A 56 -16.26 9.02 -3.28
CA SER A 56 -15.10 9.48 -2.52
C SER A 56 -13.78 8.92 -3.06
N THR A 57 -12.99 9.74 -3.76
CA THR A 57 -11.66 9.35 -4.28
C THR A 57 -10.52 9.73 -3.35
N GLN A 58 -10.81 10.34 -2.20
CA GLN A 58 -9.80 10.77 -1.24
C GLN A 58 -9.70 9.75 -0.10
N LEU A 59 -8.54 9.11 0.04
CA LEU A 59 -8.25 8.18 1.12
C LEU A 59 -7.07 8.72 1.94
N SER A 60 -7.23 8.75 3.26
CA SER A 60 -6.12 9.04 4.17
C SER A 60 -5.44 7.75 4.58
N TRP A 61 -4.10 7.77 4.56
CA TRP A 61 -3.27 6.62 4.87
C TRP A 61 -2.49 6.90 6.14
N GLY A 62 -2.42 5.92 7.02
CA GLY A 62 -1.74 6.03 8.30
C GLY A 62 -0.85 4.81 8.49
N PHE A 63 0.34 5.04 9.00
CA PHE A 63 1.22 3.97 9.42
C PHE A 63 1.59 4.19 10.87
N ALA A 64 1.47 3.13 11.67
CA ALA A 64 1.99 3.11 13.03
C ALA A 64 3.08 2.06 13.10
N TRP A 65 4.30 2.50 13.45
CA TRP A 65 5.36 1.61 13.86
C TRP A 65 5.22 1.36 15.36
N ILE A 66 5.02 0.10 15.74
CA ILE A 66 5.06 -0.30 17.15
C ILE A 66 6.38 -1.04 17.34
N MET A 67 7.17 -0.57 18.31
CA MET A 67 8.50 -1.11 18.64
C MET A 67 8.49 -2.64 18.69
N THR A 68 9.11 -3.26 17.67
CA THR A 68 10.20 -4.26 17.75
C THR A 68 10.26 -5.15 16.50
N VAL A 69 9.18 -5.31 15.72
CA VAL A 69 9.25 -6.09 14.45
C VAL A 69 8.10 -5.85 13.47
N TRP A 70 6.99 -5.23 13.93
CA TRP A 70 5.74 -5.20 13.18
C TRP A 70 5.40 -3.80 12.66
N SER A 71 5.06 -3.79 11.38
CA SER A 71 4.48 -2.70 10.62
C SER A 71 2.96 -2.89 10.59
N ILE A 72 2.21 -1.89 11.06
CA ILE A 72 0.75 -1.91 11.06
C ILE A 72 0.22 -0.80 10.15
N PHE A 73 -0.43 -1.23 9.07
CA PHE A 73 -1.14 -0.32 8.18
C PHE A 73 -2.48 0.09 8.80
N HIS A 74 -2.80 1.36 8.64
CA HIS A 74 -4.11 1.92 8.93
C HIS A 74 -4.61 2.69 7.72
N TYR A 75 -5.92 2.73 7.53
CA TYR A 75 -6.57 3.58 6.54
C TYR A 75 -7.78 4.26 7.14
N ARG A 76 -8.20 5.37 6.52
CA ARG A 76 -9.40 6.08 6.91
C ARG A 76 -10.09 6.64 5.67
N LEU A 77 -11.36 6.28 5.48
CA LEU A 77 -12.25 6.89 4.50
C LEU A 77 -12.67 8.29 4.98
N PRO A 78 -13.14 9.18 4.10
CA PRO A 78 -13.69 10.47 4.51
C PRO A 78 -14.78 10.27 5.58
N ASP A 79 -14.76 11.15 6.59
CA ASP A 79 -15.74 11.17 7.70
C ASP A 79 -15.88 9.85 8.47
N SER A 80 -14.85 9.00 8.44
CA SER A 80 -14.81 7.71 9.14
C SER A 80 -13.69 7.66 10.17
N GLU A 81 -13.73 6.67 11.07
CA GLU A 81 -12.64 6.38 12.00
C GLU A 81 -11.48 5.64 11.33
N TRP A 82 -10.30 5.72 11.96
CA TRP A 82 -9.14 4.95 11.52
C TRP A 82 -9.37 3.45 11.67
N CYS A 83 -9.17 2.72 10.59
CA CYS A 83 -9.29 1.27 10.52
C CYS A 83 -7.90 0.64 10.49
N GLN A 84 -7.63 -0.29 11.43
CA GLN A 84 -6.43 -1.11 11.40
C GLN A 84 -6.56 -2.22 10.36
N VAL A 85 -5.51 -2.43 9.57
CA VAL A 85 -5.44 -3.51 8.58
C VAL A 85 -4.87 -4.79 9.20
N THR A 86 -5.48 -5.92 8.88
CA THR A 86 -4.96 -7.26 9.16
C THR A 86 -4.66 -8.00 7.86
N PRO A 87 -3.61 -8.85 7.79
CA PRO A 87 -2.63 -9.14 8.85
C PRO A 87 -1.60 -8.02 9.07
N ARG A 88 -0.92 -8.06 10.23
CA ARG A 88 0.27 -7.24 10.50
C ARG A 88 1.42 -7.68 9.61
N PHE A 89 2.31 -6.76 9.26
CA PHE A 89 3.43 -7.02 8.38
C PHE A 89 4.76 -6.92 9.13
N SER A 90 5.77 -7.68 8.74
CA SER A 90 7.14 -7.49 9.22
C SER A 90 8.06 -7.45 8.00
N ALA A 91 8.75 -6.34 7.83
CA ALA A 91 9.75 -6.21 6.78
C ALA A 91 10.91 -7.16 7.11
N GLY A 92 11.23 -8.06 6.18
CA GLY A 92 12.45 -8.87 6.28
C GLY A 92 13.67 -7.98 6.04
N ALA A 93 14.74 -8.19 6.82
CA ALA A 93 16.00 -7.50 6.60
C ALA A 93 16.51 -7.78 5.19
N GLY A 94 16.52 -6.76 4.32
CA GLY A 94 17.21 -6.84 3.05
C GLY A 94 18.72 -6.84 3.28
N LYS A 95 19.49 -7.35 2.33
CA LYS A 95 20.96 -7.23 2.37
C LYS A 95 21.33 -5.73 2.42
N TRP A 96 21.80 -5.26 3.56
CA TRP A 96 22.49 -3.98 3.79
C TRP A 96 21.68 -2.67 3.67
N ILE A 97 20.39 -2.74 3.37
CA ILE A 97 19.50 -1.58 3.35
C ILE A 97 18.31 -1.91 4.25
N GLY A 98 18.17 -1.21 5.37
CA GLY A 98 17.02 -1.38 6.27
C GLY A 98 15.69 -1.20 5.53
N ALA A 99 14.58 -1.52 6.20
CA ALA A 99 13.25 -1.38 5.62
C ALA A 99 13.03 0.06 5.12
N ARG A 100 12.55 0.21 3.87
CA ARG A 100 12.23 1.51 3.27
C ARG A 100 10.73 1.65 3.16
N MET A 101 10.24 2.89 3.22
CA MET A 101 8.85 3.21 2.95
C MET A 101 8.79 4.25 1.84
N GLY A 102 7.79 4.12 0.97
CA GLY A 102 7.59 5.07 -0.12
C GLY A 102 6.16 5.03 -0.66
N ILE A 103 5.88 6.01 -1.51
CA ILE A 103 4.68 6.05 -2.35
C ILE A 103 5.02 5.53 -3.75
N TYR A 104 4.03 4.97 -4.44
CA TYR A 104 4.18 4.55 -5.83
C TYR A 104 2.89 4.72 -6.61
N ALA A 105 3.03 4.81 -7.92
CA ALA A 105 1.93 4.72 -8.89
C ALA A 105 2.39 3.86 -10.07
N ARG A 106 1.50 3.02 -10.60
CA ARG A 106 1.75 2.18 -11.78
C ARG A 106 0.48 1.98 -12.60
N GLY A 107 0.63 1.97 -13.92
CA GLY A 107 -0.40 1.60 -14.89
C GLY A 107 -0.14 0.21 -15.49
N SER A 108 -1.13 -0.36 -16.19
CA SER A 108 -0.98 -1.62 -16.92
C SER A 108 -0.72 -1.44 -18.43
N GLY A 109 -0.71 -0.21 -18.93
CA GLY A 109 -0.45 0.11 -20.33
C GLY A 109 0.51 1.29 -20.46
N GLU A 110 1.15 1.40 -21.61
CA GLU A 110 1.99 2.56 -21.96
C GLU A 110 1.10 3.77 -22.30
N ASN A 111 1.56 4.98 -21.97
CA ASN A 111 0.87 6.25 -22.26
C ASN A 111 -0.55 6.41 -21.70
N THR A 112 -0.88 5.76 -20.58
CA THR A 112 -2.14 6.04 -19.87
C THR A 112 -2.02 7.35 -19.09
N GLY A 113 -2.86 8.35 -19.40
CA GLY A 113 -2.95 9.63 -18.66
C GLY A 113 -3.52 9.54 -17.24
N GLY A 114 -3.34 8.41 -16.56
CA GLY A 114 -3.75 8.23 -15.16
C GLY A 114 -2.85 9.03 -14.23
N SER A 115 -3.40 9.50 -13.11
CA SER A 115 -2.61 10.20 -12.09
C SER A 115 -3.03 9.75 -10.68
N ALA A 116 -2.06 9.81 -9.77
CA ALA A 116 -2.27 9.62 -8.35
C ALA A 116 -1.75 10.84 -7.62
N ILE A 117 -2.59 11.45 -6.78
CA ILE A 117 -2.25 12.64 -6.02
C ILE A 117 -2.04 12.21 -4.57
N PHE A 118 -0.88 12.52 -4.03
CA PHE A 118 -0.53 12.26 -2.64
C PHE A 118 -0.56 13.59 -1.87
N SER A 119 -1.40 13.67 -0.85
CA SER A 119 -1.36 14.75 0.13
C SER A 119 -0.10 14.62 1.03
N PRO A 120 0.24 15.63 1.85
CA PRO A 120 1.47 15.63 2.64
C PRO A 120 1.69 14.35 3.45
N PHE A 121 2.94 13.90 3.45
CA PHE A 121 3.40 12.75 4.21
C PHE A 121 4.09 13.21 5.49
N ASN A 122 3.55 12.86 6.65
CA ASN A 122 4.10 13.24 7.95
C ASN A 122 4.84 12.07 8.59
N VAL A 123 6.09 12.30 8.99
CA VAL A 123 6.88 11.37 9.81
C VAL A 123 7.07 11.98 11.18
N SER A 124 6.70 11.23 12.21
CA SER A 124 6.89 11.64 13.60
C SER A 124 7.69 10.58 14.33
N LEU A 125 8.72 11.01 15.05
CA LEU A 125 9.45 10.18 15.99
C LEU A 125 8.84 10.39 17.38
N LYS A 126 8.70 9.31 18.15
CA LYS A 126 8.31 9.37 19.56
C LYS A 126 9.53 9.34 20.44
#